data_AF-A0A7S2NVR8-F1
#
_entry.id   AF-A0A7S2NVR8-F1
#
_cell.length_a   1.000
_cell.length_b   1.000
_cell.length_c   1.000
_cell.angle_alpha   90.00
_cell.angle_beta   90.00
_cell.angle_gamma   90.00
#
_symmetry.space_group_name_H-M   'P 1'
#
loop_
_entity.id
_entity.type
_entity.pdbx_description
1 polymer ?
#
loop_
_entity_poly.entity_id
_entity_poly.type
_entity_poly.pdbx_seq_one_letter_code
_entity_poly.pdbx_strand_id
1 'polypeptide(L)'
;MCKATSTADSQLRSNAKPQCSGSKKSEKNWSSTKLVIKSYAFLPFQIALLLVLLTIAAPILFVFLVCHDLIMFALVGKTYLYNMSWEDPAIDQRVFNLKDDDHVITIASAGDNVLDYLIEGAEVTAVDFNICQIALTEIKIACIEHLPFEEFFRIFAQNDIELLRERYATVLRGSLRKEVQDMWDAQLPYLKSFMYSGSSGFLAKLLVKVIIPLCGLSFIEDAVRRRMPKKEFLELVNKYHLQVKAVAWISDKVLLAAMCLFAGVPKRQLDLTNRKTPLGDVLTHIFYNTDLTNDNYFYGGYLLGEFTETCCPRYLMKEHYPALQKAVAKKRLHLVHGTFVEACNQAKGRPFTVSSLLDHMDWMPIPMISAELALLTSKMDLKRGRIFWRSFSDTVHSPPLMWLNAKKVDDHDDKVGMYFSTWISHTKDVDFEALDRVDRLAVQNKGLLSQLKTGVKIVTFPMLQSFYKMSAANNSKSKHGKAMEAFYAHQKEDYDSFRENMLHGRPWLMHSFPIKKEGKMVWVDVGGGTARNLEFMPKDVVREKFSKIVILDISPSLLEMAKARVESMGLSDIVELVEEDFTNEAAFKKLPAKGSVDVVTMSYSLSMIPDKEMAIKHAS
;
A
#
# COMPACT_ATOMS: atom_id res chain seq x y z
N MET A 1 7.84 -80.92 31.81
CA MET A 1 7.61 -82.29 32.31
C MET A 1 6.32 -82.82 31.71
N CYS A 2 6.10 -84.14 31.62
CA CYS A 2 5.09 -84.74 30.74
C CYS A 2 3.72 -84.98 31.39
N LYS A 3 2.66 -84.94 30.56
CA LYS A 3 1.35 -85.65 30.71
C LYS A 3 0.46 -85.23 31.91
N ALA A 4 -0.85 -85.52 31.97
CA ALA A 4 -1.91 -85.77 30.96
C ALA A 4 -3.28 -85.90 31.71
N THR A 5 -4.35 -86.28 30.99
CA THR A 5 -5.58 -86.97 31.48
C THR A 5 -6.55 -86.21 32.43
N SER A 6 -7.87 -86.42 32.41
CA SER A 6 -8.77 -87.16 31.48
C SER A 6 -10.27 -86.87 31.73
N THR A 7 -11.16 -87.38 30.84
CA THR A 7 -12.57 -87.83 31.08
C THR A 7 -13.63 -86.81 31.56
N ALA A 8 -14.74 -86.54 30.84
CA ALA A 8 -15.91 -87.38 30.48
C ALA A 8 -16.93 -87.52 31.65
N ASP A 9 -18.26 -87.64 31.50
CA ASP A 9 -19.25 -87.52 30.39
C ASP A 9 -20.65 -87.27 31.06
N SER A 10 -21.86 -87.11 30.50
CA SER A 10 -22.54 -87.22 29.17
C SER A 10 -23.87 -86.37 29.24
N GLN A 11 -25.02 -86.46 28.55
CA GLN A 11 -25.72 -87.45 27.69
C GLN A 11 -26.70 -86.83 26.64
N LEU A 12 -26.81 -87.51 25.49
CA LEU A 12 -28.02 -87.93 24.72
C LEU A 12 -29.24 -87.01 24.40
N ARG A 13 -29.41 -86.76 23.08
CA ARG A 13 -30.59 -87.03 22.18
C ARG A 13 -31.96 -86.35 22.44
N SER A 14 -32.80 -86.03 21.43
CA SER A 14 -32.71 -85.99 19.95
C SER A 14 -33.84 -85.09 19.37
N ASN A 15 -33.74 -84.50 18.17
CA ASN A 15 -34.21 -85.10 16.90
C ASN A 15 -33.98 -84.20 15.66
N ALA A 16 -34.17 -84.78 14.47
CA ALA A 16 -34.25 -84.17 13.13
C ALA A 16 -32.96 -83.61 12.47
N LYS A 17 -32.99 -83.53 11.13
CA LYS A 17 -31.88 -83.27 10.18
C LYS A 17 -32.46 -82.57 8.91
N PRO A 18 -31.66 -82.18 7.89
CA PRO A 18 -30.46 -81.33 7.94
C PRO A 18 -30.55 -80.19 6.90
N GLN A 19 -29.72 -79.13 7.03
CA GLN A 19 -29.44 -78.23 5.90
C GLN A 19 -27.99 -77.71 5.92
N CYS A 20 -27.56 -77.13 4.80
CA CYS A 20 -26.15 -77.11 4.39
C CYS A 20 -25.26 -76.08 5.11
N SER A 21 -23.95 -76.31 4.98
CA SER A 21 -22.87 -75.47 5.51
C SER A 21 -22.92 -74.01 5.04
N GLY A 22 -22.92 -73.07 5.99
CA GLY A 22 -22.65 -71.65 5.75
C GLY A 22 -21.49 -71.17 6.63
N SER A 23 -20.46 -70.56 6.03
CA SER A 23 -19.30 -70.04 6.74
C SER A 23 -19.47 -68.59 7.19
N LYS A 24 -18.79 -68.21 8.28
CA LYS A 24 -18.86 -66.87 8.88
C LYS A 24 -18.45 -65.79 7.88
N LYS A 25 -19.20 -64.68 7.83
CA LYS A 25 -18.74 -63.38 7.32
C LYS A 25 -18.98 -62.30 8.37
N SER A 26 -18.06 -61.34 8.45
CA SER A 26 -18.19 -60.17 9.29
C SER A 26 -19.10 -59.12 8.66
N GLU A 27 -19.95 -58.50 9.47
CA GLU A 27 -20.63 -57.27 9.09
C GLU A 27 -19.59 -56.14 9.03
N LYS A 28 -19.49 -55.49 7.86
CA LYS A 28 -18.62 -54.33 7.67
C LYS A 28 -19.45 -53.05 7.69
N ASN A 29 -19.02 -52.08 8.50
CA ASN A 29 -19.53 -50.71 8.45
C ASN A 29 -19.53 -50.17 7.00
N TRP A 30 -20.71 -49.87 6.47
CA TRP A 30 -20.89 -49.35 5.10
C TRP A 30 -21.69 -48.04 5.10
N SER A 31 -21.07 -46.96 5.60
CA SER A 31 -21.65 -45.62 5.57
C SER A 31 -20.60 -44.54 5.25
N SER A 32 -19.55 -44.43 6.06
CA SER A 32 -18.53 -43.37 5.98
C SER A 32 -17.78 -43.32 4.64
N THR A 33 -17.37 -44.47 4.08
CA THR A 33 -16.56 -44.52 2.84
C THR A 33 -17.29 -43.96 1.62
N LYS A 34 -18.62 -44.11 1.56
CA LYS A 34 -19.44 -43.60 0.44
C LYS A 34 -19.54 -42.07 0.41
N LEU A 35 -19.33 -41.38 1.53
CA LEU A 35 -19.35 -39.92 1.60
C LEU A 35 -18.01 -39.35 1.11
N VAL A 36 -16.89 -39.90 1.58
CA VAL A 36 -15.53 -39.46 1.20
C VAL A 36 -15.27 -39.67 -0.30
N ILE A 37 -15.67 -40.81 -0.87
CA ILE A 37 -15.47 -41.11 -2.30
C ILE A 37 -16.27 -40.13 -3.19
N LYS A 38 -17.46 -39.69 -2.76
CA LYS A 38 -18.22 -38.66 -3.48
C LYS A 38 -17.47 -37.32 -3.56
N SER A 39 -16.75 -36.92 -2.50
CA SER A 39 -16.00 -35.65 -2.50
C SER A 39 -14.85 -35.63 -3.50
N TYR A 40 -14.07 -36.72 -3.61
CA TYR A 40 -12.94 -36.76 -4.54
C TYR A 40 -13.35 -36.98 -6.00
N ALA A 41 -14.46 -37.69 -6.26
CA ALA A 41 -14.93 -37.95 -7.62
C ALA A 41 -15.42 -36.69 -8.37
N PHE A 42 -15.88 -35.66 -7.66
CA PHE A 42 -16.37 -34.41 -8.26
C PHE A 42 -15.30 -33.32 -8.43
N LEU A 43 -14.13 -33.44 -7.77
CA LEU A 43 -13.07 -32.43 -7.82
C LEU A 43 -12.61 -32.10 -9.27
N PRO A 44 -12.43 -33.06 -10.20
CA PRO A 44 -12.08 -32.73 -11.59
C PRO A 44 -13.18 -31.96 -12.33
N PHE A 45 -14.45 -32.28 -12.05
CA PHE A 45 -15.60 -31.61 -12.64
C PHE A 45 -15.76 -30.17 -12.11
N GLN A 46 -15.54 -29.97 -10.81
CA GLN A 46 -15.55 -28.65 -10.18
C GLN A 46 -14.42 -27.76 -10.73
N ILE A 47 -13.21 -28.31 -10.91
CA ILE A 47 -12.09 -27.59 -11.54
C ILE A 47 -12.38 -27.28 -13.01
N ALA A 48 -12.93 -28.23 -13.78
CA ALA A 48 -13.31 -27.99 -15.18
C ALA A 48 -14.38 -26.91 -15.32
N LEU A 49 -15.42 -26.93 -14.47
CA LEU A 49 -16.46 -25.91 -14.42
C LEU A 49 -15.88 -24.52 -14.09
N LEU A 50 -14.97 -24.45 -13.11
CA LEU A 50 -14.26 -23.22 -12.75
C LEU A 50 -13.43 -22.67 -13.94
N LEU A 51 -12.69 -23.53 -14.65
CA LEU A 51 -11.91 -23.14 -15.83
C LEU A 51 -12.80 -22.64 -16.98
N VAL A 52 -13.97 -23.25 -17.20
CA VAL A 52 -14.95 -22.76 -18.19
C VAL A 52 -15.50 -21.39 -17.78
N LEU A 53 -15.88 -21.21 -16.51
CA LEU A 53 -16.34 -19.91 -15.98
C LEU A 53 -15.27 -18.83 -16.10
N LEU A 54 -14.00 -19.13 -15.81
CA LEU A 54 -12.88 -18.20 -15.98
C LEU A 54 -12.60 -17.87 -17.45
N THR A 55 -12.77 -18.83 -18.36
CA THR A 55 -12.63 -18.60 -19.81
C THR A 55 -13.73 -17.68 -20.33
N ILE A 56 -14.96 -17.85 -19.86
CA ILE A 56 -16.10 -16.97 -20.18
C ILE A 56 -15.90 -15.57 -19.54
N ALA A 57 -15.33 -15.50 -18.35
CA ALA A 57 -15.03 -14.24 -17.68
C ALA A 57 -13.87 -13.45 -18.32
N ALA A 58 -12.90 -14.11 -18.96
CA ALA A 58 -11.66 -13.49 -19.41
C ALA A 58 -11.79 -12.14 -20.19
N PRO A 59 -12.76 -11.95 -21.11
CA PRO A 59 -12.97 -10.66 -21.77
C PRO A 59 -13.46 -9.57 -20.81
N ILE A 60 -14.29 -9.95 -19.82
CA ILE A 60 -14.78 -9.05 -18.76
C ILE A 60 -13.63 -8.69 -17.81
N LEU A 61 -12.79 -9.67 -17.42
CA LEU A 61 -11.59 -9.44 -16.61
C LEU A 61 -10.63 -8.45 -17.31
N PHE A 62 -10.46 -8.56 -18.64
CA PHE A 62 -9.65 -7.63 -19.42
C PHE A 62 -10.23 -6.21 -19.42
N VAL A 63 -11.55 -6.04 -19.57
CA VAL A 63 -12.19 -4.72 -19.47
C VAL A 63 -12.05 -4.13 -18.06
N PHE A 64 -12.19 -4.93 -17.00
CA PHE A 64 -11.93 -4.50 -15.63
C PHE A 64 -10.47 -4.08 -15.42
N LEU A 65 -9.49 -4.78 -16.03
CA LEU A 65 -8.07 -4.40 -15.95
C LEU A 65 -7.80 -3.04 -16.63
N VAL A 66 -8.43 -2.77 -17.77
CA VAL A 66 -8.23 -1.52 -18.54
C VAL A 66 -8.98 -0.33 -17.91
N CYS A 67 -10.17 -0.55 -17.36
CA CYS A 67 -11.00 0.48 -16.73
C CYS A 67 -10.85 0.55 -15.20
N HIS A 68 -9.86 -0.14 -14.63
CA HIS A 68 -9.69 -0.42 -13.20
C HIS A 68 -9.95 0.80 -12.29
N ASP A 69 -9.10 1.82 -12.40
CA ASP A 69 -9.15 2.98 -11.52
C ASP A 69 -10.41 3.83 -11.77
N LEU A 70 -10.90 3.89 -13.01
CA LEU A 70 -12.15 4.60 -13.35
C LEU A 70 -13.37 3.97 -12.66
N ILE A 71 -13.42 2.64 -12.58
CA ILE A 71 -14.51 1.93 -11.90
C ILE A 71 -14.38 2.11 -10.38
N MET A 72 -13.16 2.06 -9.83
CA MET A 72 -12.92 2.31 -8.40
C MET A 72 -13.34 3.72 -7.99
N PHE A 73 -12.87 4.77 -8.69
CA PHE A 73 -13.29 6.15 -8.42
C PHE A 73 -14.79 6.36 -8.64
N ALA A 74 -15.45 5.58 -9.50
CA ALA A 74 -16.90 5.62 -9.67
C ALA A 74 -17.71 5.00 -8.50
N LEU A 75 -17.07 4.34 -7.51
CA LEU A 75 -17.70 3.87 -6.27
C LEU A 75 -17.60 4.89 -5.12
N VAL A 76 -16.60 5.77 -5.15
CA VAL A 76 -16.33 6.81 -4.15
C VAL A 76 -17.56 7.72 -4.00
N GLY A 77 -17.93 8.04 -2.76
CA GLY A 77 -19.10 8.86 -2.43
C GLY A 77 -20.47 8.17 -2.63
N LYS A 78 -20.52 6.96 -3.21
CA LYS A 78 -21.77 6.18 -3.34
C LYS A 78 -21.90 5.09 -2.29
N THR A 79 -20.78 4.57 -1.79
CA THR A 79 -20.72 3.60 -0.70
C THR A 79 -19.34 3.66 -0.02
N TYR A 80 -19.23 3.13 1.20
CA TYR A 80 -17.93 2.92 1.84
C TYR A 80 -17.20 1.77 1.16
N LEU A 81 -15.89 1.94 0.94
CA LEU A 81 -15.07 0.89 0.34
C LEU A 81 -14.81 -0.23 1.35
N TYR A 82 -14.47 0.17 2.58
CA TYR A 82 -14.18 -0.72 3.70
C TYR A 82 -15.32 -0.69 4.73
N ASN A 83 -15.77 -1.86 5.17
CA ASN A 83 -16.68 -2.01 6.30
C ASN A 83 -15.95 -2.22 7.65
N MET A 84 -14.63 -2.48 7.59
CA MET A 84 -13.71 -2.44 8.73
C MET A 84 -12.30 -2.05 8.23
N SER A 85 -11.47 -1.44 9.08
CA SER A 85 -10.02 -1.33 8.88
C SER A 85 -9.39 -2.72 8.68
N TRP A 86 -8.33 -2.78 7.87
CA TRP A 86 -7.57 -3.99 7.53
C TRP A 86 -6.13 -3.93 8.07
N GLU A 87 -5.96 -3.23 9.18
CA GLU A 87 -4.69 -2.94 9.84
C GLU A 87 -4.79 -3.34 11.32
N ASP A 88 -3.98 -4.29 11.81
CA ASP A 88 -4.05 -4.71 13.22
C ASP A 88 -3.60 -3.59 14.18
N PRO A 89 -4.52 -3.02 15.00
CA PRO A 89 -4.19 -1.93 15.90
C PRO A 89 -3.29 -2.39 17.06
N ALA A 90 -3.12 -3.70 17.31
CA ALA A 90 -2.16 -4.18 18.30
C ALA A 90 -0.71 -3.80 17.96
N ILE A 91 -0.39 -3.71 16.66
CA ILE A 91 0.91 -3.19 16.18
C ILE A 91 0.99 -1.69 16.46
N ASP A 92 -0.07 -0.94 16.13
CA ASP A 92 -0.15 0.51 16.34
C ASP A 92 0.00 0.86 17.84
N GLN A 93 -0.68 0.14 18.74
CA GLN A 93 -0.56 0.28 20.19
C GLN A 93 0.89 0.06 20.66
N ARG A 94 1.51 -1.06 20.25
CA ARG A 94 2.89 -1.44 20.60
C ARG A 94 3.91 -0.41 20.12
N VAL A 95 3.73 0.14 18.94
CA VAL A 95 4.69 1.02 18.26
C VAL A 95 4.49 2.49 18.62
N PHE A 96 3.24 2.94 18.77
CA PHE A 96 2.93 4.32 19.12
C PHE A 96 3.04 4.58 20.61
N ASN A 97 2.61 3.64 21.47
CA ASN A 97 2.57 3.84 22.93
C ASN A 97 1.87 5.17 23.29
N LEU A 98 0.66 5.38 22.74
CA LEU A 98 -0.08 6.65 22.77
C LEU A 98 -0.36 7.18 24.18
N LYS A 99 -0.50 8.50 24.31
CA LYS A 99 -0.70 9.20 25.59
C LYS A 99 -1.84 10.21 25.51
N ASP A 100 -2.36 10.61 26.67
CA ASP A 100 -3.40 11.64 26.82
C ASP A 100 -2.99 12.99 26.15
N ASP A 101 -1.68 13.21 25.93
CA ASP A 101 -1.11 14.39 25.27
C ASP A 101 -0.57 14.14 23.84
N ASP A 102 -0.89 13.00 23.21
CA ASP A 102 -0.61 12.76 21.79
C ASP A 102 -1.76 13.25 20.88
N HIS A 103 -1.41 13.59 19.63
CA HIS A 103 -2.33 13.93 18.55
C HIS A 103 -1.96 13.10 17.31
N VAL A 104 -2.87 12.21 16.90
CA VAL A 104 -2.72 11.33 15.73
C VAL A 104 -3.41 11.98 14.53
N ILE A 105 -2.76 11.98 13.37
CA ILE A 105 -3.45 12.08 12.08
C ILE A 105 -3.45 10.71 11.39
N THR A 106 -4.60 10.31 10.83
CA THR A 106 -4.79 9.00 10.17
C THR A 106 -5.87 9.08 9.10
N ILE A 107 -5.81 8.20 8.10
CA ILE A 107 -6.99 7.93 7.28
C ILE A 107 -8.08 7.30 8.16
N ALA A 108 -9.34 7.71 7.96
CA ALA A 108 -10.46 7.25 8.77
C ALA A 108 -10.82 5.80 8.46
N SER A 109 -10.91 5.43 7.17
CA SER A 109 -11.44 4.14 6.73
C SER A 109 -12.81 3.87 7.40
N ALA A 110 -13.09 2.65 7.83
CA ALA A 110 -14.31 2.35 8.57
C ALA A 110 -14.30 2.85 10.04
N GLY A 111 -13.24 3.54 10.49
CA GLY A 111 -13.15 4.18 11.80
C GLY A 111 -12.68 3.28 12.96
N ASP A 112 -12.26 2.05 12.70
CA ASP A 112 -11.95 1.07 13.76
C ASP A 112 -10.66 1.42 14.51
N ASN A 113 -9.56 1.68 13.80
CA ASN A 113 -8.30 2.12 14.43
C ASN A 113 -8.41 3.56 14.97
N VAL A 114 -9.28 4.40 14.39
CA VAL A 114 -9.63 5.73 14.95
C VAL A 114 -10.24 5.59 16.34
N LEU A 115 -11.17 4.66 16.54
CA LEU A 115 -11.75 4.37 17.85
C LEU A 115 -10.72 3.76 18.81
N ASP A 116 -9.81 2.91 18.32
CA ASP A 116 -8.73 2.35 19.14
C ASP A 116 -7.77 3.42 19.68
N TYR A 117 -7.35 4.38 18.83
CA TYR A 117 -6.53 5.52 19.27
C TYR A 117 -7.25 6.41 20.30
N LEU A 118 -8.59 6.49 20.25
CA LEU A 118 -9.41 7.19 21.25
C LEU A 118 -9.52 6.41 22.58
N ILE A 119 -9.44 5.08 22.58
CA ILE A 119 -9.37 4.24 23.80
C ILE A 119 -8.04 4.47 24.51
N GLU A 120 -6.93 4.52 23.77
CA GLU A 120 -5.60 4.91 24.29
C GLU A 120 -5.54 6.38 24.76
N GLY A 121 -6.62 7.14 24.54
CA GLY A 121 -6.76 8.51 25.00
C GLY A 121 -6.01 9.53 24.14
N ALA A 122 -5.70 9.24 22.88
CA ALA A 122 -5.15 10.25 21.97
C ALA A 122 -6.20 11.30 21.56
N GLU A 123 -5.76 12.45 21.08
CA GLU A 123 -6.57 13.27 20.15
C GLU A 123 -6.36 12.71 18.73
N VAL A 124 -7.41 12.70 17.89
CA VAL A 124 -7.35 12.10 16.55
C VAL A 124 -7.96 13.05 15.51
N THR A 125 -7.19 13.38 14.48
CA THR A 125 -7.69 13.91 13.21
C THR A 125 -7.82 12.76 12.22
N ALA A 126 -9.06 12.35 11.93
CA ALA A 126 -9.36 11.27 11.00
C ALA A 126 -9.86 11.86 9.67
N VAL A 127 -9.20 11.52 8.57
CA VAL A 127 -9.45 12.09 7.24
C VAL A 127 -9.82 11.01 6.23
N ASP A 128 -10.78 11.29 5.34
CA ASP A 128 -11.06 10.40 4.22
C ASP A 128 -11.66 11.18 3.04
N PHE A 129 -11.25 10.85 1.83
CA PHE A 129 -11.75 11.46 0.60
C PHE A 129 -13.09 10.86 0.16
N ASN A 130 -13.49 9.73 0.75
CA ASN A 130 -14.81 9.15 0.59
C ASN A 130 -15.71 9.53 1.78
N ILE A 131 -16.65 10.46 1.57
CA ILE A 131 -17.66 10.85 2.58
C ILE A 131 -18.36 9.66 3.25
N CYS A 132 -18.50 8.50 2.58
CA CYS A 132 -19.12 7.33 3.17
C CYS A 132 -18.32 6.72 4.35
N GLN A 133 -16.99 6.89 4.36
CA GLN A 133 -16.11 6.45 5.44
C GLN A 133 -16.18 7.38 6.65
N ILE A 134 -16.21 8.69 6.38
CA ILE A 134 -16.50 9.71 7.38
C ILE A 134 -17.89 9.49 8.00
N ALA A 135 -18.91 9.20 7.19
CA ALA A 135 -20.27 8.90 7.64
C ALA A 135 -20.39 7.61 8.47
N LEU A 136 -19.60 6.58 8.15
CA LEU A 136 -19.50 5.33 8.93
C LEU A 136 -18.80 5.54 10.27
N THR A 137 -17.74 6.36 10.30
CA THR A 137 -17.09 6.75 11.55
C THR A 137 -18.01 7.63 12.42
N GLU A 138 -18.71 8.58 11.81
CA GLU A 138 -19.60 9.50 12.53
C GLU A 138 -20.82 8.81 13.14
N ILE A 139 -21.44 7.84 12.45
CA ILE A 139 -22.56 7.08 13.06
C ILE A 139 -22.10 6.15 14.18
N LYS A 140 -20.88 5.57 14.11
CA LYS A 140 -20.27 4.87 15.25
C LYS A 140 -20.14 5.81 16.46
N ILE A 141 -19.69 7.05 16.24
CA ILE A 141 -19.52 8.07 17.30
C ILE A 141 -20.86 8.53 17.88
N ALA A 142 -21.88 8.81 17.06
CA ALA A 142 -23.22 9.15 17.53
C ALA A 142 -23.84 8.01 18.37
N CYS A 143 -23.61 6.75 17.99
CA CYS A 143 -24.03 5.60 18.79
C CYS A 143 -23.26 5.50 20.13
N ILE A 144 -21.99 5.89 20.19
CA ILE A 144 -21.22 5.95 21.45
C ILE A 144 -21.74 7.08 22.36
N GLU A 145 -22.14 8.22 21.79
CA GLU A 145 -22.64 9.37 22.55
C GLU A 145 -24.05 9.15 23.14
N HIS A 146 -24.91 8.35 22.47
CA HIS A 146 -26.34 8.31 22.79
C HIS A 146 -26.91 6.93 23.18
N LEU A 147 -26.19 5.82 22.96
CA LEU A 147 -26.70 4.47 23.22
C LEU A 147 -25.99 3.80 24.42
N PRO A 148 -26.60 2.78 25.05
CA PRO A 148 -25.87 1.86 25.91
C PRO A 148 -24.98 0.91 25.09
N PHE A 149 -23.94 0.37 25.72
CA PHE A 149 -23.01 -0.58 25.10
C PHE A 149 -23.73 -1.77 24.43
N GLU A 150 -24.76 -2.30 25.07
CA GLU A 150 -25.52 -3.47 24.61
C GLU A 150 -26.20 -3.24 23.25
N GLU A 151 -26.65 -2.00 22.98
CA GLU A 151 -27.22 -1.62 21.69
C GLU A 151 -26.14 -1.35 20.65
N PHE A 152 -25.06 -0.66 21.04
CA PHE A 152 -23.89 -0.45 20.18
C PHE A 152 -23.29 -1.78 19.69
N PHE A 153 -23.13 -2.76 20.58
CA PHE A 153 -22.64 -4.08 20.27
C PHE A 153 -23.59 -4.84 19.33
N ARG A 154 -24.91 -4.83 19.59
CA ARG A 154 -25.90 -5.42 18.68
C ARG A 154 -25.80 -4.84 17.26
N ILE A 155 -25.72 -3.52 17.13
CA ILE A 155 -25.65 -2.83 15.84
C ILE A 155 -24.38 -3.22 15.06
N PHE A 156 -23.20 -3.13 15.68
CA PHE A 156 -21.91 -3.21 14.96
C PHE A 156 -21.21 -4.58 15.04
N ALA A 157 -21.42 -5.37 16.10
CA ALA A 157 -20.92 -6.75 16.18
C ALA A 157 -21.91 -7.75 15.56
N GLN A 158 -23.19 -7.67 15.95
CA GLN A 158 -24.23 -8.64 15.55
C GLN A 158 -25.06 -8.19 14.33
N ASN A 159 -24.73 -7.04 13.72
CA ASN A 159 -25.37 -6.51 12.51
C ASN A 159 -26.88 -6.22 12.67
N ASP A 160 -27.32 -5.76 13.84
CA ASP A 160 -28.72 -5.41 14.11
C ASP A 160 -29.13 -4.09 13.43
N ILE A 161 -29.38 -4.16 12.12
CA ILE A 161 -29.73 -2.99 11.29
C ILE A 161 -31.16 -2.48 11.57
N GLU A 162 -32.05 -3.32 12.11
CA GLU A 162 -33.40 -2.87 12.48
C GLU A 162 -33.34 -2.01 13.76
N LEU A 163 -32.56 -2.41 14.76
CA LEU A 163 -32.25 -1.55 15.92
C LEU A 163 -31.55 -0.25 15.48
N LEU A 164 -30.62 -0.32 14.51
CA LEU A 164 -30.00 0.88 13.96
C LEU A 164 -31.03 1.80 13.29
N ARG A 165 -32.02 1.28 12.55
CA ARG A 165 -33.10 2.10 11.97
C ARG A 165 -33.95 2.77 13.04
N GLU A 166 -34.34 2.03 14.07
CA GLU A 166 -35.10 2.57 15.21
C GLU A 166 -34.33 3.70 15.91
N ARG A 167 -33.07 3.46 16.28
CA ARG A 167 -32.22 4.45 16.96
C ARG A 167 -31.81 5.61 16.05
N TYR A 168 -31.59 5.38 14.77
CA TYR A 168 -31.32 6.44 13.81
C TYR A 168 -32.49 7.42 13.71
N ALA A 169 -33.71 6.91 13.49
CA ALA A 169 -34.90 7.75 13.37
C ALA A 169 -35.28 8.49 14.68
N THR A 170 -34.92 7.94 15.85
CA THR A 170 -35.34 8.48 17.16
C THR A 170 -34.30 9.35 17.87
N VAL A 171 -33.01 8.99 17.83
CA VAL A 171 -31.96 9.67 18.62
C VAL A 171 -30.71 10.06 17.83
N LEU A 172 -30.23 9.24 16.87
CA LEU A 172 -28.92 9.50 16.23
C LEU A 172 -29.01 10.57 15.13
N ARG A 173 -30.05 10.56 14.30
CA ARG A 173 -30.11 11.43 13.09
C ARG A 173 -29.99 12.93 13.42
N GLY A 174 -30.41 13.35 14.62
CA GLY A 174 -30.32 14.73 15.08
C GLY A 174 -28.92 15.23 15.42
N SER A 175 -27.97 14.35 15.76
CA SER A 175 -26.59 14.72 16.11
C SER A 175 -25.60 14.68 14.94
N LEU A 176 -25.96 14.00 13.83
CA LEU A 176 -25.15 13.88 12.63
C LEU A 176 -25.13 15.17 11.80
N ARG A 177 -24.01 15.44 11.10
CA ARG A 177 -23.88 16.49 10.10
C ARG A 177 -24.86 16.28 8.94
N LYS A 178 -25.34 17.37 8.33
CA LYS A 178 -26.34 17.33 7.26
C LYS A 178 -25.98 16.41 6.09
N GLU A 179 -24.74 16.48 5.59
CA GLU A 179 -24.24 15.59 4.52
C GLU A 179 -24.28 14.10 4.91
N VAL A 180 -24.03 13.80 6.18
CA VAL A 180 -24.04 12.43 6.73
C VAL A 180 -25.47 11.94 6.99
N GLN A 181 -26.39 12.83 7.40
CA GLN A 181 -27.83 12.54 7.43
C GLN A 181 -28.35 12.15 6.04
N ASP A 182 -28.04 12.96 5.02
CA ASP A 182 -28.54 12.74 3.65
C ASP A 182 -27.99 11.43 3.03
N MET A 183 -26.77 11.05 3.39
CA MET A 183 -26.21 9.76 3.01
C MET A 183 -26.89 8.58 3.73
N TRP A 184 -27.12 8.67 5.05
CA TRP A 184 -27.73 7.59 5.81
C TRP A 184 -29.24 7.44 5.52
N ASP A 185 -29.97 8.53 5.32
CA ASP A 185 -31.37 8.51 4.86
C ASP A 185 -31.51 7.74 3.54
N ALA A 186 -30.53 7.85 2.64
CA ALA A 186 -30.51 7.15 1.36
C ALA A 186 -30.04 5.69 1.45
N GLN A 187 -29.05 5.37 2.29
CA GLN A 187 -28.43 4.03 2.35
C GLN A 187 -29.07 3.08 3.38
N LEU A 188 -29.48 3.59 4.55
CA LEU A 188 -29.95 2.77 5.68
C LEU A 188 -31.21 1.94 5.37
N PRO A 189 -32.17 2.36 4.52
CA PRO A 189 -33.29 1.50 4.10
C PRO A 189 -32.87 0.23 3.35
N TYR A 190 -31.68 0.22 2.73
CA TYR A 190 -31.19 -0.90 1.90
C TYR A 190 -30.10 -1.75 2.58
N LEU A 191 -29.47 -1.23 3.63
CA LEU A 191 -28.46 -1.95 4.42
C LEU A 191 -29.04 -3.24 5.04
N LYS A 192 -28.24 -4.31 5.10
CA LYS A 192 -28.66 -5.61 5.67
C LYS A 192 -27.69 -6.21 6.68
N SER A 193 -26.46 -5.70 6.70
CA SER A 193 -25.36 -6.12 7.56
C SER A 193 -24.18 -5.19 7.24
N PHE A 194 -23.42 -4.74 8.24
CA PHE A 194 -22.16 -4.04 8.01
C PHE A 194 -21.11 -5.00 7.44
N MET A 195 -20.97 -6.21 8.01
CA MET A 195 -20.00 -7.24 7.62
C MET A 195 -20.04 -7.62 6.13
N TYR A 196 -21.21 -7.50 5.49
CA TYR A 196 -21.40 -7.88 4.08
C TYR A 196 -21.92 -6.73 3.20
N SER A 197 -21.53 -5.50 3.52
CA SER A 197 -21.83 -4.27 2.78
C SER A 197 -20.56 -3.51 2.40
N GLY A 198 -20.71 -2.34 1.78
CA GLY A 198 -19.61 -1.69 1.07
C GLY A 198 -19.12 -2.54 -0.10
N SER A 199 -18.02 -2.13 -0.74
CA SER A 199 -17.44 -2.92 -1.84
C SER A 199 -16.57 -4.08 -1.32
N SER A 200 -15.81 -3.91 -0.23
CA SER A 200 -14.97 -4.97 0.33
C SER A 200 -15.80 -6.06 1.02
N GLY A 201 -16.83 -5.71 1.79
CA GLY A 201 -17.68 -6.68 2.47
C GLY A 201 -18.49 -7.54 1.50
N PHE A 202 -18.86 -7.00 0.34
CA PHE A 202 -19.42 -7.80 -0.77
C PHE A 202 -18.40 -8.82 -1.32
N LEU A 203 -17.15 -8.39 -1.56
CA LEU A 203 -16.07 -9.28 -2.04
C LEU A 203 -15.73 -10.36 -1.00
N ALA A 204 -15.64 -9.99 0.28
CA ALA A 204 -15.42 -10.93 1.38
C ALA A 204 -16.57 -11.94 1.49
N LYS A 205 -17.84 -11.51 1.34
CA LYS A 205 -19.00 -12.41 1.28
C LYS A 205 -18.87 -13.44 0.15
N LEU A 206 -18.45 -13.02 -1.04
CA LEU A 206 -18.24 -13.91 -2.19
C LEU A 206 -17.15 -14.95 -1.88
N LEU A 207 -16.04 -14.53 -1.27
CA LEU A 207 -14.98 -15.44 -0.84
C LEU A 207 -15.47 -16.46 0.20
N VAL A 208 -16.03 -15.99 1.33
CA VAL A 208 -16.31 -16.84 2.50
C VAL A 208 -17.61 -17.65 2.41
N LYS A 209 -18.64 -17.16 1.70
CA LYS A 209 -19.94 -17.85 1.55
C LYS A 209 -20.16 -18.52 0.20
N VAL A 210 -19.26 -18.35 -0.77
CA VAL A 210 -19.34 -19.03 -2.08
C VAL A 210 -18.04 -19.79 -2.40
N ILE A 211 -16.89 -19.12 -2.50
CA ILE A 211 -15.65 -19.75 -2.97
C ILE A 211 -15.13 -20.81 -1.98
N ILE A 212 -14.99 -20.47 -0.69
CA ILE A 212 -14.51 -21.39 0.36
C ILE A 212 -15.41 -22.64 0.46
N PRO A 213 -16.76 -22.54 0.51
CA PRO A 213 -17.64 -23.71 0.46
C PRO A 213 -17.55 -24.53 -0.84
N LEU A 214 -17.46 -23.90 -2.02
CA LEU A 214 -17.34 -24.62 -3.30
C LEU A 214 -16.03 -25.41 -3.40
N CYS A 215 -14.93 -24.90 -2.80
CA CYS A 215 -13.68 -25.63 -2.67
C CYS A 215 -13.69 -26.71 -1.57
N GLY A 216 -14.81 -26.93 -0.88
CA GLY A 216 -14.96 -27.95 0.16
C GLY A 216 -14.33 -27.57 1.51
N LEU A 217 -14.02 -26.28 1.72
CA LEU A 217 -13.37 -25.76 2.93
C LEU A 217 -14.35 -25.24 3.99
N SER A 218 -15.64 -25.61 3.92
CA SER A 218 -16.67 -25.18 4.90
C SER A 218 -16.34 -25.51 6.36
N PHE A 219 -15.42 -26.45 6.60
CA PHE A 219 -14.93 -26.76 7.96
C PHE A 219 -14.26 -25.57 8.64
N ILE A 220 -13.77 -24.57 7.88
CA ILE A 220 -13.11 -23.38 8.43
C ILE A 220 -14.11 -22.53 9.22
N GLU A 221 -15.32 -22.31 8.70
CA GLU A 221 -16.39 -21.62 9.45
C GLU A 221 -16.80 -22.43 10.69
N ASP A 222 -16.95 -23.75 10.55
CA ASP A 222 -17.23 -24.66 11.67
C ASP A 222 -16.14 -24.61 12.76
N ALA A 223 -14.88 -24.49 12.37
CA ALA A 223 -13.73 -24.43 13.27
C ALA A 223 -13.71 -23.11 14.07
N VAL A 224 -13.96 -21.97 13.42
CA VAL A 224 -14.12 -20.67 14.10
C VAL A 224 -15.35 -20.69 15.01
N ARG A 225 -16.50 -21.15 14.50
CA ARG A 225 -17.77 -21.20 15.25
C ARG A 225 -17.71 -22.09 16.50
N ARG A 226 -16.81 -23.09 16.52
CA ARG A 226 -16.58 -24.00 17.65
C ARG A 226 -15.31 -23.66 18.46
N ARG A 227 -14.60 -22.58 18.14
CA ARG A 227 -13.33 -22.18 18.76
C ARG A 227 -12.29 -23.32 18.82
N MET A 228 -12.18 -24.03 17.70
CA MET A 228 -11.33 -25.22 17.55
C MET A 228 -9.86 -24.90 17.94
N PRO A 229 -9.18 -25.76 18.73
CA PRO A 229 -7.78 -25.53 19.07
C PRO A 229 -6.89 -25.47 17.82
N LYS A 230 -5.96 -24.49 17.76
CA LYS A 230 -5.09 -24.26 16.59
C LYS A 230 -4.38 -25.52 16.05
N LYS A 231 -4.01 -26.48 16.92
CA LYS A 231 -3.42 -27.77 16.48
C LYS A 231 -4.39 -28.61 15.63
N GLU A 232 -5.64 -28.77 16.09
CA GLU A 232 -6.68 -29.52 15.37
C GLU A 232 -7.05 -28.82 14.06
N PHE A 233 -7.16 -27.50 14.10
CA PHE A 233 -7.37 -26.69 12.90
C PHE A 233 -6.24 -26.90 11.87
N LEU A 234 -4.98 -26.88 12.30
CA LEU A 234 -3.82 -27.15 11.43
C LEU A 234 -3.81 -28.58 10.87
N GLU A 235 -4.24 -29.58 11.63
CA GLU A 235 -4.38 -30.96 11.12
C GLU A 235 -5.43 -31.02 9.99
N LEU A 236 -6.52 -30.26 10.08
CA LEU A 236 -7.49 -30.13 9.00
C LEU A 236 -6.95 -29.32 7.81
N VAL A 237 -6.30 -28.17 8.04
CA VAL A 237 -5.68 -27.36 6.96
C VAL A 237 -4.68 -28.18 6.15
N ASN A 238 -3.81 -28.96 6.81
CA ASN A 238 -2.86 -29.84 6.14
C ASN A 238 -3.54 -31.00 5.39
N LYS A 239 -4.63 -31.56 5.95
CA LYS A 239 -5.45 -32.59 5.27
C LYS A 239 -6.13 -32.06 3.99
N TYR A 240 -6.51 -30.78 3.96
CA TYR A 240 -7.16 -30.11 2.83
C TYR A 240 -6.21 -29.17 2.06
N HIS A 241 -4.89 -29.40 2.12
CA HIS A 241 -3.89 -28.47 1.56
C HIS A 241 -4.00 -28.24 0.04
N LEU A 242 -4.57 -29.19 -0.73
CA LEU A 242 -4.80 -29.01 -2.17
C LEU A 242 -5.95 -28.02 -2.42
N GLN A 243 -7.02 -28.10 -1.63
CA GLN A 243 -8.15 -27.18 -1.66
C GLN A 243 -7.72 -25.77 -1.19
N VAL A 244 -6.88 -25.69 -0.15
CA VAL A 244 -6.27 -24.42 0.30
C VAL A 244 -5.41 -23.79 -0.80
N LYS A 245 -4.55 -24.58 -1.47
CA LYS A 245 -3.77 -24.11 -2.63
C LYS A 245 -4.65 -23.67 -3.81
N ALA A 246 -5.80 -24.33 -4.03
CA ALA A 246 -6.76 -23.89 -5.05
C ALA A 246 -7.40 -22.54 -4.69
N VAL A 247 -7.82 -22.31 -3.44
CA VAL A 247 -8.34 -21.01 -2.98
C VAL A 247 -7.27 -19.92 -3.06
N ALA A 248 -6.02 -20.21 -2.68
CA ALA A 248 -4.91 -19.28 -2.86
C ALA A 248 -4.71 -18.90 -4.33
N TRP A 249 -4.68 -19.87 -5.24
CA TRP A 249 -4.56 -19.61 -6.69
C TRP A 249 -5.74 -18.81 -7.25
N ILE A 250 -6.98 -19.09 -6.81
CA ILE A 250 -8.18 -18.30 -7.17
C ILE A 250 -8.04 -16.86 -6.65
N SER A 251 -7.55 -16.69 -5.43
CA SER A 251 -7.33 -15.37 -4.83
C SER A 251 -6.30 -14.57 -5.64
N ASP A 252 -5.13 -15.15 -5.91
CA ASP A 252 -4.05 -14.48 -6.65
C ASP A 252 -4.35 -14.22 -8.13
N LYS A 253 -5.09 -15.10 -8.81
CA LYS A 253 -5.28 -15.05 -10.28
C LYS A 253 -6.67 -14.62 -10.73
N VAL A 254 -7.62 -14.44 -9.80
CA VAL A 254 -8.99 -13.98 -10.08
C VAL A 254 -9.35 -12.79 -9.20
N LEU A 255 -9.26 -12.93 -7.87
CA LEU A 255 -9.69 -11.87 -6.96
C LEU A 255 -8.75 -10.66 -6.98
N LEU A 256 -7.44 -10.87 -6.85
CA LEU A 256 -6.43 -9.80 -6.93
C LEU A 256 -6.29 -9.20 -8.34
N ALA A 257 -6.61 -9.99 -9.38
CA ALA A 257 -6.45 -9.57 -10.77
C ALA A 257 -7.62 -8.74 -11.32
N ALA A 258 -8.82 -8.85 -10.72
CA ALA A 258 -10.04 -8.23 -11.26
C ALA A 258 -11.03 -7.70 -10.22
N MET A 259 -10.92 -8.11 -8.94
CA MET A 259 -11.84 -7.69 -7.88
C MET A 259 -11.18 -6.77 -6.83
N CYS A 260 -9.86 -6.59 -6.88
CA CYS A 260 -9.06 -5.68 -6.05
C CYS A 260 -9.59 -4.24 -6.02
N LEU A 261 -10.15 -3.73 -7.13
CA LEU A 261 -10.83 -2.44 -7.18
C LEU A 261 -12.03 -2.32 -6.22
N PHE A 262 -12.72 -3.44 -5.91
CA PHE A 262 -13.77 -3.47 -4.89
C PHE A 262 -13.21 -3.54 -3.46
N ALA A 263 -11.93 -3.85 -3.30
CA ALA A 263 -11.17 -3.60 -2.07
C ALA A 263 -10.43 -2.25 -2.10
N GLY A 264 -10.75 -1.33 -3.04
CA GLY A 264 -10.14 0.00 -3.13
C GLY A 264 -8.66 0.03 -3.53
N VAL A 265 -8.02 -1.13 -3.71
CA VAL A 265 -6.58 -1.24 -4.00
C VAL A 265 -6.28 -0.74 -5.40
N PRO A 266 -5.50 0.35 -5.60
CA PRO A 266 -5.17 0.86 -6.93
C PRO A 266 -4.15 -0.02 -7.65
N LYS A 267 -4.15 0.03 -8.99
CA LYS A 267 -3.17 -0.70 -9.80
C LYS A 267 -1.72 -0.42 -9.38
N ARG A 268 -1.42 0.84 -9.01
CA ARG A 268 -0.07 1.26 -8.59
C ARG A 268 0.45 0.50 -7.36
N GLN A 269 -0.41 0.15 -6.42
CA GLN A 269 -0.04 -0.63 -5.24
C GLN A 269 0.23 -2.10 -5.59
N LEU A 270 -0.59 -2.69 -6.48
CA LEU A 270 -0.36 -4.05 -6.99
C LEU A 270 0.99 -4.17 -7.71
N ASP A 271 1.38 -3.12 -8.45
CA ASP A 271 2.66 -3.06 -9.17
C ASP A 271 3.89 -2.93 -8.25
N LEU A 272 3.73 -2.83 -6.91
CA LEU A 272 4.85 -2.80 -5.95
C LEU A 272 5.32 -4.18 -5.47
N THR A 273 4.50 -5.23 -5.60
CA THR A 273 4.85 -6.55 -5.08
C THR A 273 5.59 -7.39 -6.12
N ASN A 274 6.74 -7.95 -5.73
CA ASN A 274 7.48 -8.91 -6.53
C ASN A 274 7.11 -10.38 -6.18
N ARG A 275 6.11 -10.57 -5.31
CA ARG A 275 5.67 -11.88 -4.84
C ARG A 275 4.86 -12.62 -5.90
N LYS A 276 5.04 -13.94 -6.00
CA LYS A 276 4.37 -14.78 -7.01
C LYS A 276 2.90 -15.08 -6.67
N THR A 277 2.63 -15.09 -5.36
CA THR A 277 1.37 -15.52 -4.73
C THR A 277 1.04 -14.62 -3.52
N PRO A 278 0.97 -13.28 -3.66
CA PRO A 278 0.76 -12.38 -2.53
C PRO A 278 -0.43 -12.78 -1.63
N LEU A 279 -1.62 -13.08 -2.17
CA LEU A 279 -2.75 -13.53 -1.35
C LEU A 279 -2.62 -14.99 -0.88
N GLY A 280 -1.86 -15.82 -1.59
CA GLY A 280 -1.45 -17.14 -1.10
C GLY A 280 -0.52 -17.07 0.12
N ASP A 281 0.36 -16.06 0.18
CA ASP A 281 1.23 -15.78 1.32
C ASP A 281 0.37 -15.28 2.50
N VAL A 282 -0.58 -14.36 2.27
CA VAL A 282 -1.56 -13.90 3.28
C VAL A 282 -2.34 -15.08 3.86
N LEU A 283 -2.94 -15.93 3.03
CA LEU A 283 -3.67 -17.14 3.48
C LEU A 283 -2.79 -18.11 4.29
N THR A 284 -1.51 -18.22 3.93
CA THR A 284 -0.54 -19.03 4.69
C THR A 284 -0.26 -18.40 6.05
N HIS A 285 -0.06 -17.08 6.12
CA HIS A 285 0.13 -16.37 7.38
C HIS A 285 -1.08 -16.52 8.31
N ILE A 286 -2.31 -16.31 7.81
CA ILE A 286 -3.54 -16.47 8.60
C ILE A 286 -3.63 -17.88 9.20
N PHE A 287 -3.49 -18.93 8.39
CA PHE A 287 -3.73 -20.30 8.85
C PHE A 287 -2.61 -20.85 9.74
N TYR A 288 -1.35 -20.49 9.49
CA TYR A 288 -0.20 -21.06 10.20
C TYR A 288 0.34 -20.16 11.31
N ASN A 289 0.36 -18.84 11.14
CA ASN A 289 0.97 -17.92 12.08
C ASN A 289 -0.04 -17.36 13.10
N THR A 290 -1.21 -16.89 12.67
CA THR A 290 -2.26 -16.36 13.58
C THR A 290 -3.08 -17.46 14.29
N ASP A 291 -3.94 -17.13 15.25
CA ASP A 291 -5.01 -18.02 15.73
C ASP A 291 -6.35 -17.60 15.10
N LEU A 292 -6.64 -18.16 13.92
CA LEU A 292 -7.87 -17.88 13.18
C LEU A 292 -9.14 -18.21 13.97
N THR A 293 -9.09 -19.19 14.86
CA THR A 293 -10.26 -19.78 15.51
C THR A 293 -10.63 -19.12 16.83
N ASN A 294 -9.74 -18.31 17.43
CA ASN A 294 -9.95 -17.71 18.75
C ASN A 294 -9.70 -16.20 18.84
N ASP A 295 -8.77 -15.65 18.06
CA ASP A 295 -8.22 -14.29 18.27
C ASP A 295 -8.32 -13.41 17.01
N ASN A 296 -8.29 -14.01 15.82
CA ASN A 296 -8.31 -13.29 14.56
C ASN A 296 -9.74 -12.84 14.16
N TYR A 297 -10.22 -11.76 14.77
CA TYR A 297 -11.56 -11.22 14.48
C TYR A 297 -11.72 -10.75 13.02
N PHE A 298 -10.63 -10.37 12.33
CA PHE A 298 -10.68 -9.90 10.93
C PHE A 298 -11.30 -10.97 10.03
N TYR A 299 -10.70 -12.15 9.95
CA TYR A 299 -11.22 -13.23 9.12
C TYR A 299 -12.33 -14.03 9.80
N GLY A 300 -12.29 -14.15 11.14
CA GLY A 300 -13.35 -14.78 11.92
C GLY A 300 -14.70 -14.07 11.75
N GLY A 301 -14.72 -12.74 11.73
CA GLY A 301 -15.90 -11.91 11.53
C GLY A 301 -16.60 -12.17 10.19
N TYR A 302 -15.86 -12.20 9.08
CA TYR A 302 -16.44 -12.56 7.77
C TYR A 302 -16.84 -14.04 7.68
N LEU A 303 -16.14 -14.96 8.36
CA LEU A 303 -16.51 -16.37 8.38
C LEU A 303 -17.84 -16.59 9.11
N LEU A 304 -18.07 -15.94 10.26
CA LEU A 304 -19.33 -16.05 10.99
C LEU A 304 -20.45 -15.18 10.39
N GLY A 305 -20.10 -13.98 9.93
CA GLY A 305 -21.02 -12.88 9.57
C GLY A 305 -21.18 -11.81 10.64
N GLU A 306 -20.59 -12.01 11.81
CA GLU A 306 -20.75 -11.23 13.05
C GLU A 306 -19.45 -11.31 13.87
N PHE A 307 -19.19 -10.33 14.73
CA PHE A 307 -18.13 -10.43 15.75
C PHE A 307 -18.68 -11.06 17.04
N THR A 308 -17.82 -11.69 17.83
CA THR A 308 -18.21 -12.34 19.10
C THR A 308 -17.67 -11.56 20.29
N GLU A 309 -18.32 -11.64 21.46
CA GLU A 309 -17.87 -10.95 22.69
C GLU A 309 -16.41 -11.28 23.05
N THR A 310 -15.95 -12.50 22.72
CA THR A 310 -14.60 -12.99 23.01
C THR A 310 -13.60 -12.83 21.86
N CYS A 311 -14.03 -12.33 20.70
CA CYS A 311 -13.22 -12.14 19.51
C CYS A 311 -13.89 -11.08 18.63
N CYS A 312 -13.53 -9.82 18.90
CA CYS A 312 -14.02 -8.61 18.26
C CYS A 312 -12.95 -7.49 18.34
N PRO A 313 -13.05 -6.43 17.52
CA PRO A 313 -12.27 -5.21 17.70
C PRO A 313 -12.38 -4.61 19.12
N ARG A 314 -11.31 -3.98 19.62
CA ARG A 314 -11.25 -3.35 20.96
C ARG A 314 -12.38 -2.36 21.25
N TYR A 315 -12.85 -1.61 20.24
CA TYR A 315 -13.98 -0.68 20.43
C TYR A 315 -15.35 -1.35 20.65
N LEU A 316 -15.45 -2.66 20.40
CA LEU A 316 -16.61 -3.49 20.72
C LEU A 316 -16.45 -4.25 22.05
N MET A 317 -15.36 -4.05 22.79
CA MET A 317 -15.17 -4.62 24.13
C MET A 317 -15.79 -3.72 25.19
N LYS A 318 -16.66 -4.30 26.05
CA LYS A 318 -17.43 -3.57 27.06
C LYS A 318 -16.58 -2.74 28.03
N GLU A 319 -15.40 -3.24 28.36
CA GLU A 319 -14.44 -2.57 29.25
C GLU A 319 -13.82 -1.29 28.66
N HIS A 320 -13.80 -1.13 27.33
CA HIS A 320 -13.23 0.05 26.67
C HIS A 320 -14.29 1.10 26.30
N TYR A 321 -15.57 0.74 26.28
CA TYR A 321 -16.66 1.66 25.96
C TYR A 321 -16.71 2.95 26.83
N PRO A 322 -16.43 2.91 28.15
CA PRO A 322 -16.35 4.14 28.96
C PRO A 322 -15.21 5.08 28.55
N ALA A 323 -14.11 4.55 27.99
CA ALA A 323 -13.01 5.37 27.48
C ALA A 323 -13.42 6.09 26.19
N LEU A 324 -14.14 5.40 25.30
CA LEU A 324 -14.74 6.00 24.10
C LEU A 324 -15.73 7.12 24.46
N GLN A 325 -16.66 6.87 25.39
CA GLN A 325 -17.62 7.89 25.84
C GLN A 325 -16.91 9.11 26.44
N LYS A 326 -15.87 8.90 27.26
CA LYS A 326 -14.99 9.96 27.79
C LYS A 326 -14.27 10.74 26.67
N ALA A 327 -13.86 10.09 25.57
CA ALA A 327 -13.19 10.72 24.45
C ALA A 327 -14.16 11.54 23.57
N VAL A 328 -15.36 11.01 23.30
CA VAL A 328 -16.43 11.70 22.55
C VAL A 328 -16.93 12.92 23.32
N ALA A 329 -17.23 12.78 24.62
CA ALA A 329 -17.65 13.91 25.47
C ALA A 329 -16.58 15.02 25.58
N LYS A 330 -15.30 14.66 25.48
CA LYS A 330 -14.16 15.60 25.40
C LYS A 330 -13.91 16.16 23.99
N LYS A 331 -14.66 15.74 22.97
CA LYS A 331 -14.49 16.12 21.54
C LYS A 331 -13.06 15.88 21.02
N ARG A 332 -12.51 14.70 21.33
CA ARG A 332 -11.14 14.30 20.94
C ARG A 332 -10.96 13.87 19.48
N LEU A 333 -12.05 13.87 18.69
CA LEU A 333 -12.06 13.42 17.31
C LEU A 333 -12.45 14.56 16.36
N HIS A 334 -11.62 14.81 15.36
CA HIS A 334 -11.88 15.74 14.26
C HIS A 334 -12.05 14.94 12.95
N LEU A 335 -13.23 15.01 12.32
CA LEU A 335 -13.56 14.27 11.09
C LEU A 335 -13.50 15.16 9.85
N VAL A 336 -12.47 14.98 9.03
CA VAL A 336 -12.23 15.76 7.79
C VAL A 336 -12.64 14.95 6.57
N HIS A 337 -13.64 15.41 5.82
CA HIS A 337 -13.89 14.94 4.46
C HIS A 337 -12.96 15.69 3.51
N GLY A 338 -12.09 14.95 2.80
CA GLY A 338 -11.07 15.52 1.90
C GLY A 338 -9.78 14.72 1.87
N THR A 339 -8.73 15.30 1.30
CA THR A 339 -7.37 14.71 1.23
C THR A 339 -6.60 14.87 2.54
N PHE A 340 -5.58 14.03 2.73
CA PHE A 340 -4.66 14.12 3.88
C PHE A 340 -3.94 15.48 3.95
N VAL A 341 -3.58 16.02 2.78
CA VAL A 341 -3.07 17.39 2.57
C VAL A 341 -4.07 18.46 3.07
N GLU A 342 -5.36 18.31 2.77
CA GLU A 342 -6.38 19.24 3.27
C GLU A 342 -6.58 19.14 4.78
N ALA A 343 -6.52 17.94 5.37
CA ALA A 343 -6.54 17.77 6.83
C ALA A 343 -5.34 18.45 7.50
N CYS A 344 -4.12 18.30 6.95
CA CYS A 344 -2.93 19.00 7.44
C CYS A 344 -3.02 20.54 7.33
N ASN A 345 -3.80 21.06 6.38
CA ASN A 345 -4.07 22.49 6.25
C ASN A 345 -5.22 22.98 7.16
N GLN A 346 -6.24 22.16 7.39
CA GLN A 346 -7.36 22.46 8.30
C GLN A 346 -6.98 22.35 9.79
N ALA A 347 -5.93 21.58 10.10
CA ALA A 347 -5.40 21.39 11.45
C ALA A 347 -5.01 22.73 12.12
N LYS A 348 -5.79 23.11 13.14
CA LYS A 348 -5.59 24.31 13.96
C LYS A 348 -5.34 23.90 15.40
N GLY A 349 -4.16 24.22 15.94
CA GLY A 349 -3.81 23.93 17.33
C GLY A 349 -2.48 23.20 17.47
N ARG A 350 -2.49 22.09 18.22
CA ARG A 350 -1.29 21.34 18.59
C ARG A 350 -0.74 20.50 17.41
N PRO A 351 0.59 20.51 17.16
CA PRO A 351 1.23 19.66 16.17
C PRO A 351 0.91 18.17 16.34
N PHE A 352 0.93 17.42 15.24
CA PHE A 352 0.75 15.96 15.27
C PHE A 352 1.98 15.28 15.89
N THR A 353 1.76 14.37 16.84
CA THR A 353 2.82 13.56 17.46
C THR A 353 2.88 12.13 16.90
N VAL A 354 1.86 11.72 16.14
CA VAL A 354 1.83 10.50 15.33
C VAL A 354 1.14 10.81 14.00
N SER A 355 1.67 10.25 12.91
CA SER A 355 1.02 10.20 11.61
C SER A 355 0.94 8.74 11.17
N SER A 356 -0.25 8.15 11.25
CA SER A 356 -0.51 6.81 10.75
C SER A 356 -0.99 6.93 9.30
N LEU A 357 -0.07 6.77 8.35
CA LEU A 357 -0.34 6.92 6.92
C LEU A 357 -1.09 5.72 6.33
N LEU A 358 -1.32 4.66 7.10
CA LEU A 358 -1.77 3.35 6.59
C LEU A 358 -0.91 2.95 5.38
N ASP A 359 -1.51 2.66 4.24
CA ASP A 359 -0.86 2.17 3.01
C ASP A 359 -0.90 3.14 1.82
N HIS A 360 -1.59 4.29 1.91
CA HIS A 360 -1.83 5.16 0.74
C HIS A 360 -0.56 5.78 0.11
N MET A 361 0.59 5.67 0.79
CA MET A 361 1.92 5.88 0.22
C MET A 361 2.22 4.98 -1.00
N ASP A 362 1.59 3.82 -1.10
CA ASP A 362 1.65 2.92 -2.25
C ASP A 362 0.83 3.46 -3.44
N TRP A 363 -0.22 4.22 -3.15
CA TRP A 363 -1.20 4.70 -4.13
C TRP A 363 -0.68 5.94 -4.89
N MET A 364 0.29 6.66 -4.32
CA MET A 364 0.72 7.98 -4.78
C MET A 364 2.02 7.97 -5.60
N PRO A 365 2.17 8.83 -6.63
CA PRO A 365 3.42 9.02 -7.35
C PRO A 365 4.42 9.82 -6.50
N ILE A 366 5.74 9.66 -6.75
CA ILE A 366 6.81 10.31 -5.98
C ILE A 366 6.58 11.83 -5.75
N PRO A 367 6.18 12.65 -6.75
CA PRO A 367 5.91 14.07 -6.53
C PRO A 367 4.86 14.36 -5.44
N MET A 368 3.80 13.55 -5.40
CA MET A 368 2.69 13.69 -4.46
C MET A 368 3.10 13.24 -3.06
N ILE A 369 3.88 12.15 -2.95
CA ILE A 369 4.50 11.72 -1.69
C ILE A 369 5.45 12.82 -1.15
N SER A 370 6.29 13.42 -2.01
CA SER A 370 7.20 14.50 -1.60
C SER A 370 6.44 15.72 -1.08
N ALA A 371 5.38 16.14 -1.78
CA ALA A 371 4.57 17.31 -1.40
C ALA A 371 3.79 17.08 -0.10
N GLU A 372 3.18 15.90 0.08
CA GLU A 372 2.47 15.57 1.30
C GLU A 372 3.41 15.44 2.49
N LEU A 373 4.54 14.73 2.37
CA LEU A 373 5.53 14.62 3.45
C LEU A 373 6.09 15.99 3.86
N ALA A 374 6.28 16.91 2.91
CA ALA A 374 6.72 18.29 3.20
C ALA A 374 5.67 19.05 4.02
N LEU A 375 4.40 18.99 3.62
CA LEU A 375 3.33 19.61 4.40
C LEU A 375 3.18 18.93 5.77
N LEU A 376 3.13 17.59 5.83
CA LEU A 376 2.97 16.82 7.06
C LEU A 376 4.07 17.16 8.07
N THR A 377 5.34 17.09 7.67
CA THR A 377 6.47 17.36 8.58
C THR A 377 6.43 18.79 9.13
N SER A 378 5.93 19.77 8.37
CA SER A 378 5.68 21.15 8.86
C SER A 378 4.58 21.26 9.94
N LYS A 379 3.74 20.23 10.09
CA LYS A 379 2.64 20.14 11.08
C LYS A 379 2.95 19.17 12.23
N MET A 380 4.10 18.50 12.23
CA MET A 380 4.46 17.52 13.26
C MET A 380 5.34 18.10 14.37
N ASP A 381 5.28 17.49 15.55
CA ASP A 381 6.25 17.73 16.60
C ASP A 381 7.64 17.21 16.15
N LEU A 382 8.63 18.09 16.04
CA LEU A 382 9.98 17.75 15.55
C LEU A 382 10.86 16.98 16.55
N LYS A 383 10.35 16.70 17.76
CA LYS A 383 11.05 15.97 18.84
C LYS A 383 10.37 14.64 19.18
N ARG A 384 9.03 14.60 19.17
CA ARG A 384 8.19 13.43 19.51
C ARG A 384 7.49 12.79 18.32
N GLY A 385 7.44 13.47 17.17
CA GLY A 385 6.71 13.03 15.99
C GLY A 385 7.15 11.66 15.49
N ARG A 386 6.16 10.82 15.17
CA ARG A 386 6.32 9.47 14.63
C ARG A 386 5.56 9.36 13.31
N ILE A 387 6.25 9.10 12.20
CA ILE A 387 5.62 8.83 10.89
C ILE A 387 5.64 7.33 10.69
N PHE A 388 4.48 6.73 10.46
CA PHE A 388 4.31 5.29 10.37
C PHE A 388 3.48 4.94 9.12
N TRP A 389 3.87 3.88 8.42
CA TRP A 389 3.13 3.36 7.27
C TRP A 389 3.29 1.86 7.10
N ARG A 390 2.35 1.27 6.37
CA ARG A 390 2.34 -0.11 5.87
C ARG A 390 2.55 -0.06 4.35
N SER A 391 2.99 -1.16 3.74
CA SER A 391 3.17 -1.23 2.28
C SER A 391 2.98 -2.64 1.73
N PHE A 392 2.48 -2.71 0.51
CA PHE A 392 2.42 -3.89 -0.35
C PHE A 392 3.77 -4.18 -1.06
N SER A 393 4.83 -3.44 -0.72
CA SER A 393 6.21 -3.79 -1.01
C SER A 393 6.89 -4.43 0.22
N ASP A 394 7.92 -5.24 0.00
CA ASP A 394 8.75 -5.83 1.07
C ASP A 394 9.78 -4.83 1.65
N THR A 395 10.00 -3.72 0.95
CA THR A 395 11.01 -2.67 1.19
C THR A 395 10.42 -1.28 1.00
N VAL A 396 11.03 -0.23 1.57
CA VAL A 396 10.62 1.17 1.28
C VAL A 396 10.74 1.47 -0.22
N HIS A 397 9.59 1.65 -0.88
CA HIS A 397 9.45 1.72 -2.35
C HIS A 397 9.66 3.11 -2.96
N SER A 398 9.74 4.15 -2.12
CA SER A 398 9.75 5.56 -2.56
C SER A 398 10.92 6.31 -1.91
N PRO A 399 11.83 6.96 -2.67
CA PRO A 399 12.98 7.67 -2.12
C PRO A 399 12.65 8.75 -1.07
N PRO A 400 11.57 9.57 -1.19
CA PRO A 400 11.13 10.46 -0.12
C PRO A 400 10.86 9.75 1.22
N LEU A 401 10.38 8.51 1.20
CA LEU A 401 10.20 7.69 2.41
C LEU A 401 11.52 7.11 2.92
N MET A 402 12.49 6.82 2.04
CA MET A 402 13.83 6.42 2.46
C MET A 402 14.55 7.54 3.23
N TRP A 403 14.36 8.80 2.80
CA TRP A 403 14.93 9.97 3.48
C TRP A 403 14.35 10.22 4.88
N LEU A 404 13.25 9.55 5.26
CA LEU A 404 12.72 9.57 6.64
C LEU A 404 13.53 8.72 7.64
N ASN A 405 14.61 8.04 7.23
CA ASN A 405 15.44 7.19 8.10
C ASN A 405 14.61 6.13 8.87
N ALA A 406 13.63 5.55 8.18
CA ALA A 406 12.65 4.66 8.79
C ALA A 406 13.20 3.25 9.06
N LYS A 407 12.75 2.67 10.17
CA LYS A 407 13.08 1.31 10.61
C LYS A 407 11.89 0.39 10.31
N LYS A 408 12.16 -0.84 9.84
CA LYS A 408 11.10 -1.85 9.71
C LYS A 408 10.59 -2.19 11.10
N VAL A 409 9.27 -2.16 11.27
CA VAL A 409 8.57 -2.60 12.48
C VAL A 409 8.58 -4.12 12.50
N ASP A 410 8.70 -4.72 13.70
CA ASP A 410 8.44 -6.14 13.87
C ASP A 410 6.93 -6.38 13.87
N ASP A 411 6.44 -6.98 12.79
CA ASP A 411 5.03 -7.20 12.45
C ASP A 411 4.68 -8.71 12.33
N HIS A 412 5.49 -9.60 12.90
CA HIS A 412 5.30 -11.05 12.80
C HIS A 412 4.01 -11.61 13.45
N ASP A 413 3.38 -10.83 14.33
CA ASP A 413 2.14 -11.12 15.06
C ASP A 413 0.90 -10.42 14.50
N ASP A 414 1.00 -9.75 13.34
CA ASP A 414 -0.13 -9.15 12.63
C ASP A 414 -1.27 -10.17 12.42
N LYS A 415 -2.47 -9.92 12.95
CA LYS A 415 -3.62 -10.80 12.68
C LYS A 415 -4.09 -10.71 11.24
N VAL A 416 -3.77 -9.63 10.50
CA VAL A 416 -4.22 -9.45 9.13
C VAL A 416 -3.28 -10.09 8.11
N GLY A 417 -2.00 -9.71 8.14
CA GLY A 417 -0.96 -10.13 7.20
C GLY A 417 -1.12 -9.56 5.79
N MET A 418 -1.96 -8.54 5.58
CA MET A 418 -2.27 -7.98 4.25
C MET A 418 -1.07 -7.24 3.61
N TYR A 419 -0.21 -6.67 4.45
CA TYR A 419 0.92 -5.85 4.05
C TYR A 419 2.23 -6.62 4.25
N PHE A 420 3.24 -6.32 3.42
CA PHE A 420 4.50 -7.08 3.39
C PHE A 420 5.65 -6.35 4.09
N SER A 421 5.47 -5.07 4.41
CA SER A 421 6.31 -4.37 5.37
C SER A 421 5.61 -3.22 6.08
N THR A 422 5.86 -3.11 7.38
CA THR A 422 5.47 -1.98 8.22
C THR A 422 6.71 -1.17 8.62
N TRP A 423 6.61 0.16 8.66
CA TRP A 423 7.75 1.07 8.88
C TRP A 423 7.41 2.19 9.87
N ILE A 424 8.41 2.61 10.64
CA ILE A 424 8.33 3.83 11.47
C ILE A 424 9.59 4.69 11.37
N SER A 425 9.38 6.00 11.25
CA SER A 425 10.35 7.08 11.39
C SER A 425 10.04 7.93 12.62
N HIS A 426 11.07 8.51 13.23
CA HIS A 426 10.94 9.52 14.28
C HIS A 426 11.48 10.85 13.75
N THR A 427 10.68 11.94 13.79
CA THR A 427 11.02 13.26 13.21
C THR A 427 12.33 13.87 13.72
N LYS A 428 12.74 13.51 14.94
CA LYS A 428 14.03 13.86 15.56
C LYS A 428 15.24 13.16 14.93
N ASP A 429 15.07 11.98 14.35
CA ASP A 429 16.13 11.11 13.80
C ASP A 429 16.23 11.24 12.26
N VAL A 430 15.57 12.24 11.67
CA VAL A 430 15.58 12.52 10.24
C VAL A 430 16.59 13.62 9.91
N ASP A 431 17.63 13.27 9.14
CA ASP A 431 18.70 14.18 8.68
C ASP A 431 18.29 15.06 7.49
N PHE A 432 17.22 14.68 6.80
CA PHE A 432 16.75 15.32 5.57
C PHE A 432 15.40 16.03 5.77
N GLU A 433 15.19 17.13 5.06
CA GLU A 433 13.95 17.89 5.09
C GLU A 433 13.09 17.55 3.86
N ALA A 434 11.87 17.10 4.12
CA ALA A 434 10.84 17.03 3.08
C ALA A 434 10.42 18.46 2.74
N LEU A 435 10.74 18.89 1.52
CA LEU A 435 10.45 20.23 1.01
C LEU A 435 9.67 20.13 -0.28
N ASP A 436 8.80 21.10 -0.50
CA ASP A 436 8.05 21.24 -1.75
C ASP A 436 8.99 21.41 -2.96
N ARG A 437 8.47 21.09 -4.14
CA ARG A 437 9.20 20.98 -5.41
C ARG A 437 8.37 21.58 -6.52
N VAL A 438 9.00 22.34 -7.39
CA VAL A 438 8.31 22.97 -8.51
C VAL A 438 7.98 21.90 -9.54
N ASP A 439 6.74 21.41 -9.54
CA ASP A 439 6.31 20.42 -10.52
C ASP A 439 6.37 21.01 -11.94
N ARG A 440 7.12 20.34 -12.81
CA ARG A 440 7.26 20.67 -14.24
C ARG A 440 6.64 19.59 -15.15
N LEU A 441 6.03 18.53 -14.61
CA LEU A 441 5.39 17.45 -15.37
C LEU A 441 4.31 17.99 -16.33
N ALA A 442 3.55 19.01 -15.91
CA ALA A 442 2.57 19.69 -16.75
C ALA A 442 3.13 20.25 -18.07
N VAL A 443 4.44 20.53 -18.15
CA VAL A 443 5.10 21.06 -19.36
C VAL A 443 5.31 19.98 -20.43
N GLN A 444 5.22 18.69 -20.08
CA GLN A 444 5.40 17.58 -21.03
C GLN A 444 4.20 17.37 -21.98
N ASN A 445 3.03 17.97 -21.71
CA ASN A 445 1.84 17.87 -22.57
C ASN A 445 1.90 18.80 -23.80
N LYS A 446 2.96 18.67 -24.62
CA LYS A 446 3.07 19.34 -25.92
C LYS A 446 2.46 18.47 -27.03
N GLY A 447 1.57 19.06 -27.82
CA GLY A 447 0.74 18.35 -28.80
C GLY A 447 1.51 17.59 -29.90
N LEU A 448 0.84 16.59 -30.48
CA LEU A 448 1.36 15.57 -31.42
C LEU A 448 2.30 16.11 -32.53
N LEU A 449 2.01 17.30 -33.06
CA LEU A 449 2.83 17.94 -34.09
C LEU A 449 4.29 18.20 -33.64
N SER A 450 4.48 18.52 -32.36
CA SER A 450 5.80 18.75 -31.77
C SER A 450 6.58 17.44 -31.57
N GLN A 451 5.88 16.36 -31.21
CA GLN A 451 6.43 15.02 -31.07
C GLN A 451 6.86 14.45 -32.42
N LEU A 452 6.06 14.68 -33.49
CA LEU A 452 6.43 14.35 -34.87
C LEU A 452 7.68 15.13 -35.34
N LYS A 453 7.72 16.45 -35.13
CA LYS A 453 8.90 17.28 -35.46
C LYS A 453 10.16 16.83 -34.70
N THR A 454 9.99 16.39 -33.45
CA THR A 454 11.06 15.79 -32.62
C THR A 454 11.54 14.46 -33.20
N GLY A 455 10.62 13.54 -33.53
CA GLY A 455 10.94 12.23 -34.11
C GLY A 455 11.70 12.32 -35.43
N VAL A 456 11.31 13.25 -36.31
CA VAL A 456 12.03 13.50 -37.59
C VAL A 456 13.47 13.97 -37.35
N LYS A 457 13.71 14.81 -36.32
CA LYS A 457 15.08 15.22 -35.93
C LYS A 457 15.92 14.03 -35.41
N ILE A 458 15.31 13.06 -34.74
CA ILE A 458 16.01 11.85 -34.25
C ILE A 458 16.45 10.97 -35.42
N VAL A 459 15.53 10.65 -36.34
CA VAL A 459 15.79 9.70 -37.44
C VAL A 459 16.78 10.26 -38.48
N THR A 460 16.84 11.57 -38.66
CA THR A 460 17.78 12.23 -39.60
C THR A 460 19.19 12.42 -39.04
N PHE A 461 19.38 12.37 -37.71
CA PHE A 461 20.68 12.64 -37.08
C PHE A 461 21.83 11.72 -37.53
N PRO A 462 21.68 10.38 -37.65
CA PRO A 462 22.78 9.52 -38.08
C PRO A 462 23.31 9.81 -39.49
N MET A 463 22.45 10.26 -40.41
CA MET A 463 22.86 10.67 -41.77
C MET A 463 23.68 11.96 -41.76
N LEU A 464 23.26 12.94 -40.95
CA LEU A 464 23.96 14.21 -40.78
C LEU A 464 25.31 14.07 -40.05
N GLN A 465 25.43 13.10 -39.14
CA GLN A 465 26.65 12.87 -38.36
C GLN A 465 27.90 12.59 -39.22
N SER A 466 27.73 12.08 -40.45
CA SER A 466 28.83 11.84 -41.39
C SER A 466 29.35 13.13 -42.05
N PHE A 467 28.49 14.12 -42.29
CA PHE A 467 28.90 15.44 -42.81
C PHE A 467 29.66 16.25 -41.74
N TYR A 468 29.12 16.34 -40.53
CA TYR A 468 29.68 17.20 -39.48
C TYR A 468 31.05 16.78 -38.95
N LYS A 469 31.47 15.51 -39.14
CA LYS A 469 32.83 15.04 -38.82
C LYS A 469 33.92 15.75 -39.63
N MET A 470 33.58 16.41 -40.74
CA MET A 470 34.55 17.02 -41.66
C MET A 470 34.97 18.46 -41.31
N SER A 471 34.37 19.09 -40.29
CA SER A 471 34.63 20.51 -39.95
C SER A 471 35.28 20.75 -38.58
N ALA A 472 35.48 19.73 -37.75
CA ALA A 472 35.91 19.87 -36.35
C ALA A 472 37.44 19.80 -36.14
N ALA A 473 38.21 20.61 -36.87
CA ALA A 473 39.67 20.57 -36.87
C ALA A 473 40.32 21.79 -36.14
N ASN A 474 40.45 21.69 -34.81
CA ASN A 474 41.53 22.25 -33.95
C ASN A 474 41.05 22.59 -32.52
N ASN A 475 41.19 21.66 -31.57
CA ASN A 475 41.69 21.98 -30.21
C ASN A 475 41.90 20.73 -29.33
N SER A 476 42.49 20.91 -28.14
CA SER A 476 42.83 19.85 -27.17
C SER A 476 41.63 19.35 -26.34
N LYS A 477 40.76 18.54 -26.96
CA LYS A 477 39.64 17.84 -26.29
C LYS A 477 39.53 16.38 -26.70
N SER A 478 38.93 15.57 -25.81
CA SER A 478 38.66 14.14 -26.02
C SER A 478 37.83 13.89 -27.29
N LYS A 479 38.03 12.72 -27.93
CA LYS A 479 37.35 12.35 -29.19
C LYS A 479 35.82 12.29 -29.03
N HIS A 480 35.33 12.00 -27.82
CA HIS A 480 33.91 12.01 -27.48
C HIS A 480 33.36 13.43 -27.36
N GLY A 481 34.01 14.32 -26.59
CA GLY A 481 33.56 15.70 -26.39
C GLY A 481 33.39 16.49 -27.69
N LYS A 482 34.30 16.30 -28.66
CA LYS A 482 34.21 16.91 -29.99
C LYS A 482 32.96 16.48 -30.78
N ALA A 483 32.52 15.23 -30.62
CA ALA A 483 31.33 14.71 -31.29
C ALA A 483 30.03 15.18 -30.61
N MET A 484 30.05 15.42 -29.30
CA MET A 484 28.92 16.00 -28.55
C MET A 484 28.74 17.49 -28.83
N GLU A 485 29.81 18.29 -28.87
CA GLU A 485 29.71 19.72 -29.14
C GLU A 485 29.11 20.02 -30.54
N ALA A 486 29.54 19.29 -31.57
CA ALA A 486 28.99 19.43 -32.93
C ALA A 486 27.48 19.11 -33.01
N PHE A 487 26.97 18.25 -32.12
CA PHE A 487 25.56 17.90 -32.00
C PHE A 487 24.76 18.98 -31.25
N TYR A 488 25.26 19.47 -30.11
CA TYR A 488 24.54 20.45 -29.30
C TYR A 488 24.53 21.87 -29.88
N ALA A 489 25.60 22.29 -30.56
CA ALA A 489 25.67 23.60 -31.21
C ALA A 489 24.53 23.82 -32.24
N HIS A 490 24.07 22.76 -32.90
CA HIS A 490 22.96 22.77 -33.87
C HIS A 490 21.56 22.67 -33.24
N GLN A 491 21.43 22.56 -31.90
CA GLN A 491 20.14 22.30 -31.22
C GLN A 491 19.78 23.30 -30.12
N LYS A 492 20.60 24.33 -29.86
CA LYS A 492 20.44 25.29 -28.75
C LYS A 492 19.00 25.77 -28.50
N GLU A 493 18.26 26.15 -29.54
CA GLU A 493 16.89 26.72 -29.39
C GLU A 493 15.81 25.70 -28.94
N ASP A 494 15.94 24.42 -29.32
CA ASP A 494 14.93 23.37 -29.03
C ASP A 494 15.37 22.42 -27.88
N TYR A 495 16.61 22.52 -27.40
CA TYR A 495 17.28 21.45 -26.65
C TYR A 495 16.53 20.94 -25.41
N ASP A 496 16.09 21.84 -24.52
CA ASP A 496 15.40 21.43 -23.30
C ASP A 496 14.04 20.77 -23.61
N SER A 497 13.31 21.27 -24.62
CA SER A 497 12.05 20.67 -25.05
C SER A 497 12.23 19.33 -25.78
N PHE A 498 13.35 19.13 -26.46
CA PHE A 498 13.73 17.84 -27.02
C PHE A 498 14.06 16.85 -25.91
N ARG A 499 14.84 17.28 -24.91
CA ARG A 499 15.24 16.46 -23.76
C ARG A 499 14.07 16.09 -22.86
N GLU A 500 13.12 16.98 -22.59
CA GLU A 500 11.94 16.67 -21.74
C GLU A 500 11.06 15.54 -22.29
N ASN A 501 11.09 15.31 -23.60
CA ASN A 501 10.42 14.18 -24.26
C ASN A 501 11.20 12.84 -24.17
N MET A 502 12.44 12.85 -23.67
CA MET A 502 13.28 11.65 -23.46
C MET A 502 13.60 11.41 -21.98
N LEU A 503 13.66 12.47 -21.17
CA LEU A 503 14.11 12.47 -19.79
C LEU A 503 12.96 12.28 -18.79
N HIS A 504 12.09 11.29 -19.05
CA HIS A 504 10.94 10.99 -18.19
C HIS A 504 11.32 10.76 -16.72
N GLY A 505 12.56 10.31 -16.45
CA GLY A 505 13.10 10.12 -15.09
C GLY A 505 13.57 11.40 -14.36
N ARG A 506 13.82 12.52 -15.06
CA ARG A 506 14.34 13.76 -14.44
C ARG A 506 13.42 14.31 -13.34
N PRO A 507 12.09 14.44 -13.53
CA PRO A 507 11.21 14.91 -12.46
C PRO A 507 11.29 14.02 -11.22
N TRP A 508 11.22 12.70 -11.38
CA TRP A 508 11.31 11.74 -10.27
C TRP A 508 12.63 11.87 -9.51
N LEU A 509 13.76 12.09 -10.20
CA LEU A 509 15.05 12.38 -9.58
C LEU A 509 15.00 13.67 -8.73
N MET A 510 14.43 14.76 -9.26
CA MET A 510 14.38 16.04 -8.54
C MET A 510 13.38 16.04 -7.37
N HIS A 511 12.25 15.34 -7.49
CA HIS A 511 11.34 15.09 -6.36
C HIS A 511 11.93 14.12 -5.32
N SER A 512 12.89 13.27 -5.73
CA SER A 512 13.68 12.40 -4.85
C SER A 512 14.95 13.06 -4.30
N PHE A 513 15.28 14.30 -4.68
CA PHE A 513 16.55 14.94 -4.32
C PHE A 513 16.61 15.19 -2.80
N PRO A 514 17.59 14.62 -2.07
CA PRO A 514 17.74 14.81 -0.63
C PRO A 514 18.21 16.23 -0.31
N ILE A 515 17.53 16.90 0.62
CA ILE A 515 17.95 18.19 1.17
C ILE A 515 18.26 17.98 2.64
N LYS A 516 19.45 18.38 3.11
CA LYS A 516 19.80 18.32 4.54
C LYS A 516 18.95 19.30 5.34
N LYS A 517 18.48 18.84 6.48
CA LYS A 517 17.69 19.60 7.47
C LYS A 517 18.52 20.70 8.15
N GLU A 518 19.80 20.46 8.34
CA GLU A 518 20.74 21.41 8.95
C GLU A 518 21.97 21.64 8.06
N GLY A 519 22.51 22.86 8.13
CA GLY A 519 23.65 23.31 7.32
C GLY A 519 23.30 23.71 5.89
N LYS A 520 24.34 23.92 5.07
CA LYS A 520 24.23 24.24 3.64
C LYS A 520 25.03 23.24 2.82
N MET A 521 24.41 22.72 1.77
CA MET A 521 24.93 21.64 0.94
C MET A 521 25.80 22.14 -0.22
N VAL A 522 26.73 21.28 -0.65
CA VAL A 522 27.47 21.38 -1.90
C VAL A 522 26.97 20.31 -2.87
N TRP A 523 26.50 20.73 -4.04
CA TRP A 523 25.96 19.85 -5.09
C TRP A 523 26.78 19.92 -6.37
N VAL A 524 27.07 18.77 -7.00
CA VAL A 524 27.67 18.68 -8.34
C VAL A 524 26.69 17.97 -9.29
N ASP A 525 26.28 18.63 -10.38
CA ASP A 525 25.46 18.02 -11.44
C ASP A 525 26.34 17.70 -12.65
N VAL A 526 26.68 16.41 -12.79
CA VAL A 526 27.60 15.88 -13.81
C VAL A 526 26.82 15.66 -15.10
N GLY A 527 27.25 16.33 -16.18
CA GLY A 527 26.49 16.43 -17.42
C GLY A 527 25.17 17.19 -17.24
N GLY A 528 25.16 18.20 -16.37
CA GLY A 528 23.98 19.03 -16.09
C GLY A 528 23.54 19.90 -17.27
N GLY A 529 24.35 19.98 -18.34
CA GLY A 529 24.03 20.64 -19.60
C GLY A 529 23.63 22.09 -19.43
N THR A 530 22.35 22.37 -19.66
CA THR A 530 21.73 23.70 -19.61
C THR A 530 21.33 24.15 -18.19
N ALA A 531 21.73 23.42 -17.14
CA ALA A 531 21.32 23.63 -15.74
C ALA A 531 19.80 23.55 -15.48
N ARG A 532 19.02 22.92 -16.37
CA ARG A 532 17.55 22.74 -16.27
C ARG A 532 17.08 22.07 -14.95
N ASN A 533 17.95 21.37 -14.24
CA ASN A 533 17.63 20.76 -12.95
C ASN A 533 17.38 21.79 -11.83
N LEU A 534 17.98 23.00 -11.90
CA LEU A 534 17.76 24.07 -10.93
C LEU A 534 16.28 24.51 -10.85
N GLU A 535 15.56 24.44 -11.97
CA GLU A 535 14.20 24.97 -12.10
C GLU A 535 13.09 24.06 -11.52
N PHE A 536 13.47 22.94 -10.88
CA PHE A 536 12.60 22.04 -10.11
C PHE A 536 12.58 22.38 -8.61
N MET A 537 13.40 23.31 -8.14
CA MET A 537 13.38 23.82 -6.76
C MET A 537 13.02 25.32 -6.76
N PRO A 538 12.28 25.81 -5.74
CA PRO A 538 12.06 27.24 -5.57
C PRO A 538 13.41 27.97 -5.37
N LYS A 539 13.59 29.14 -6.00
CA LYS A 539 14.83 29.92 -5.93
C LYS A 539 15.32 30.10 -4.49
N ASP A 540 14.41 30.42 -3.58
CA ASP A 540 14.76 30.76 -2.19
C ASP A 540 15.20 29.51 -1.41
N VAL A 541 14.59 28.35 -1.67
CA VAL A 541 15.08 27.04 -1.18
C VAL A 541 16.50 26.76 -1.68
N VAL A 542 16.80 27.07 -2.95
CA VAL A 542 18.16 26.88 -3.49
C VAL A 542 19.16 27.81 -2.78
N ARG A 543 18.80 29.07 -2.56
CA ARG A 543 19.65 30.06 -1.86
C ARG A 543 19.76 29.81 -0.35
N GLU A 544 18.76 29.19 0.27
CA GLU A 544 18.78 28.79 1.67
C GLU A 544 19.66 27.54 1.85
N LYS A 545 19.37 26.46 1.12
CA LYS A 545 19.90 25.12 1.40
C LYS A 545 21.26 24.81 0.77
N PHE A 546 21.71 25.55 -0.24
CA PHE A 546 23.03 25.33 -0.85
C PHE A 546 24.03 26.44 -0.50
N SER A 547 25.29 26.05 -0.33
CA SER A 547 26.45 26.94 -0.20
C SER A 547 27.19 27.06 -1.53
N LYS A 548 27.19 25.99 -2.33
CA LYS A 548 27.75 25.94 -3.68
C LYS A 548 27.05 24.88 -4.53
N ILE A 549 26.83 25.18 -5.80
CA ILE A 549 26.38 24.23 -6.81
C ILE A 549 27.38 24.29 -7.97
N VAL A 550 27.72 23.13 -8.55
CA VAL A 550 28.61 23.05 -9.71
C VAL A 550 27.92 22.30 -10.82
N ILE A 551 27.66 22.98 -11.94
CA ILE A 551 27.15 22.35 -13.16
C ILE A 551 28.36 22.02 -14.03
N LEU A 552 28.66 20.74 -14.19
CA LEU A 552 29.77 20.27 -15.00
C LEU A 552 29.25 19.72 -16.33
N ASP A 553 29.81 20.17 -17.45
CA ASP A 553 29.54 19.59 -18.77
C ASP A 553 30.79 19.67 -19.67
N ILE A 554 30.83 18.86 -20.72
CA ILE A 554 31.91 18.84 -21.71
C ILE A 554 31.66 19.83 -22.87
N SER A 555 30.43 20.33 -23.00
CA SER A 555 29.92 21.19 -24.08
C SER A 555 29.85 22.68 -23.69
N PRO A 556 30.73 23.55 -24.25
CA PRO A 556 30.60 24.99 -24.14
C PRO A 556 29.21 25.49 -24.56
N SER A 557 28.65 24.95 -25.66
CA SER A 557 27.32 25.34 -26.13
C SER A 557 26.20 25.15 -25.11
N LEU A 558 26.26 24.11 -24.26
CA LEU A 558 25.29 23.91 -23.19
C LEU A 558 25.58 24.79 -21.96
N LEU A 559 26.86 25.02 -21.64
CA LEU A 559 27.26 25.87 -20.52
C LEU A 559 26.95 27.37 -20.76
N GLU A 560 26.98 27.85 -22.01
CA GLU A 560 26.47 29.19 -22.35
C GLU A 560 24.97 29.33 -22.04
N MET A 561 24.16 28.29 -22.33
CA MET A 561 22.74 28.28 -21.98
C MET A 561 22.53 28.17 -20.46
N ALA A 562 23.35 27.36 -19.77
CA ALA A 562 23.36 27.27 -18.31
C ALA A 562 23.67 28.63 -17.68
N LYS A 563 24.62 29.39 -18.23
CA LYS A 563 24.97 30.74 -17.75
C LYS A 563 23.77 31.69 -17.82
N ALA A 564 23.11 31.78 -18.97
CA ALA A 564 21.92 32.62 -19.12
C ALA A 564 20.78 32.21 -18.16
N ARG A 565 20.60 30.91 -17.91
CA ARG A 565 19.65 30.40 -16.90
C ARG A 565 20.04 30.78 -15.47
N VAL A 566 21.29 30.56 -15.08
CA VAL A 566 21.82 30.89 -13.74
C VAL A 566 21.72 32.40 -13.46
N GLU A 567 22.04 33.24 -14.46
CA GLU A 567 21.95 34.69 -14.37
C GLU A 567 20.49 35.17 -14.27
N SER A 568 19.57 34.64 -15.09
CA SER A 568 18.14 34.98 -15.00
C SER A 568 17.45 34.45 -13.74
N MET A 569 17.89 33.32 -13.19
CA MET A 569 17.48 32.88 -11.85
C MET A 569 18.11 33.73 -10.72
N GLY A 570 19.18 34.49 -11.00
CA GLY A 570 19.92 35.25 -9.99
C GLY A 570 20.59 34.34 -8.95
N LEU A 571 21.36 33.36 -9.44
CA LEU A 571 22.10 32.37 -8.66
C LEU A 571 23.61 32.33 -8.98
N SER A 572 24.13 33.28 -9.78
CA SER A 572 25.53 33.33 -10.24
C SER A 572 26.57 33.50 -9.12
N ASP A 573 26.14 33.79 -7.90
CA ASP A 573 26.94 33.87 -6.69
C ASP A 573 27.10 32.52 -5.95
N ILE A 574 26.27 31.52 -6.29
CA ILE A 574 26.35 30.16 -5.70
C ILE A 574 26.51 29.03 -6.74
N VAL A 575 26.20 29.27 -8.02
CA VAL A 575 26.35 28.27 -9.09
C VAL A 575 27.62 28.55 -9.92
N GLU A 576 28.56 27.61 -9.91
CA GLU A 576 29.73 27.58 -10.78
C GLU A 576 29.47 26.68 -12.00
N LEU A 577 30.02 27.07 -13.16
CA LEU A 577 29.91 26.32 -14.41
C LEU A 577 31.29 25.79 -14.81
N VAL A 578 31.43 24.47 -14.90
CA VAL A 578 32.72 23.79 -15.11
C VAL A 578 32.74 23.07 -16.45
N GLU A 579 33.57 23.56 -17.36
CA GLU A 579 33.88 22.87 -18.62
C GLU A 579 34.98 21.83 -18.41
N GLU A 580 34.64 20.55 -18.33
CA GLU A 580 35.61 19.43 -18.23
C GLU A 580 34.97 18.07 -18.57
N ASP A 581 35.80 17.07 -18.89
CA ASP A 581 35.37 15.66 -18.94
C ASP A 581 35.40 15.05 -17.53
N PHE A 582 34.27 14.61 -16.98
CA PHE A 582 34.21 14.10 -15.59
C PHE A 582 35.06 12.84 -15.34
N THR A 583 35.44 12.11 -16.41
CA THR A 583 36.32 10.94 -16.33
C THR A 583 37.80 11.31 -16.23
N ASN A 584 38.15 12.58 -16.45
CA ASN A 584 39.51 13.11 -16.38
C ASN A 584 39.86 13.57 -14.95
N GLU A 585 41.00 13.13 -14.41
CA GLU A 585 41.48 13.58 -13.09
C GLU A 585 41.66 15.11 -12.99
N ALA A 586 41.82 15.80 -14.12
CA ALA A 586 41.85 17.27 -14.15
C ALA A 586 40.56 17.92 -13.63
N ALA A 587 39.42 17.22 -13.67
CA ALA A 587 38.15 17.71 -13.11
C ALA A 587 38.25 18.01 -11.61
N PHE A 588 39.01 17.22 -10.83
CA PHE A 588 39.21 17.45 -9.40
C PHE A 588 40.00 18.73 -9.06
N LYS A 589 40.59 19.40 -10.07
CA LYS A 589 41.22 20.73 -9.90
C LYS A 589 40.23 21.89 -10.09
N LYS A 590 39.03 21.61 -10.61
CA LYS A 590 37.92 22.55 -10.85
C LYS A 590 36.71 22.28 -9.95
N LEU A 591 36.57 21.05 -9.45
CA LEU A 591 35.50 20.62 -8.55
C LEU A 591 35.80 20.98 -7.08
N PRO A 592 34.79 20.93 -6.18
CA PRO A 592 35.01 21.05 -4.74
C PRO A 592 35.96 19.96 -4.19
N ALA A 593 36.55 20.21 -3.03
CA ALA A 593 37.52 19.29 -2.43
C ALA A 593 36.90 17.91 -2.14
N LYS A 594 37.71 16.84 -2.21
CA LYS A 594 37.21 15.48 -1.91
C LYS A 594 36.69 15.41 -0.47
N GLY A 595 35.47 14.91 -0.31
CA GLY A 595 34.76 14.87 0.98
C GLY A 595 33.98 16.15 1.34
N SER A 596 33.98 17.19 0.49
CA SER A 596 33.19 18.42 0.69
C SER A 596 31.99 18.54 -0.25
N VAL A 597 31.55 17.45 -0.88
CA VAL A 597 30.36 17.38 -1.75
C VAL A 597 29.32 16.51 -1.05
N ASP A 598 28.10 17.02 -0.92
CA ASP A 598 26.99 16.31 -0.26
C ASP A 598 26.18 15.46 -1.23
N VAL A 599 26.03 15.92 -2.48
CA VAL A 599 25.25 15.23 -3.54
C VAL A 599 25.94 15.36 -4.89
N VAL A 600 26.03 14.24 -5.61
CA VAL A 600 26.36 14.19 -7.04
C VAL A 600 25.14 13.70 -7.81
N THR A 601 24.71 14.41 -8.85
CA THR A 601 23.65 13.96 -9.77
C THR A 601 24.21 13.65 -11.16
N MET A 602 23.62 12.66 -11.83
CA MET A 602 23.97 12.24 -13.19
C MET A 602 22.71 12.13 -14.05
N SER A 603 22.17 13.27 -14.43
CA SER A 603 20.84 13.40 -15.05
C SER A 603 20.82 12.95 -16.52
N TYR A 604 20.83 11.63 -16.76
CA TYR A 604 20.99 10.98 -18.08
C TYR A 604 22.38 11.24 -18.71
N SER A 605 23.36 11.62 -17.91
CA SER A 605 24.76 11.75 -18.31
C SER A 605 25.52 10.43 -18.23
N LEU A 606 25.33 9.65 -17.15
CA LEU A 606 26.02 8.36 -16.95
C LEU A 606 25.78 7.34 -18.08
N SER A 607 24.62 7.38 -18.75
CA SER A 607 24.35 6.54 -19.91
C SER A 607 25.19 6.94 -21.14
N MET A 608 25.53 8.21 -21.27
CA MET A 608 26.29 8.83 -22.37
C MET A 608 27.81 8.79 -22.15
N ILE A 609 28.27 8.86 -20.90
CA ILE A 609 29.69 8.75 -20.55
C ILE A 609 30.25 7.40 -21.03
N PRO A 610 31.39 7.35 -21.75
CA PRO A 610 32.00 6.09 -22.16
C PRO A 610 32.55 5.25 -20.99
N ASP A 611 33.32 5.86 -20.11
CA ASP A 611 33.89 5.22 -18.91
C ASP A 611 33.00 5.47 -17.68
N LYS A 612 32.02 4.57 -17.52
CA LYS A 612 30.99 4.66 -16.48
C LYS A 612 31.52 4.22 -15.12
N GLU A 613 32.50 3.32 -15.10
CA GLU A 613 33.15 2.84 -13.88
C GLU A 613 34.00 3.96 -13.26
N MET A 614 34.78 4.69 -14.07
CA MET A 614 35.50 5.86 -13.60
C MET A 614 34.56 6.98 -13.14
N ALA A 615 33.44 7.21 -13.83
CA ALA A 615 32.45 8.19 -13.39
C ALA A 615 31.84 7.85 -12.01
N ILE A 616 31.44 6.60 -11.77
CA ILE A 616 30.95 6.18 -10.44
C ILE A 616 32.06 6.28 -9.38
N LYS A 617 33.28 5.85 -9.71
CA LYS A 617 34.46 5.99 -8.85
C LYS A 617 34.82 7.44 -8.53
N HIS A 618 34.55 8.38 -9.43
CA HIS A 618 34.78 9.83 -9.23
C HIS A 618 33.66 10.51 -8.43
N ALA A 619 32.46 9.92 -8.40
CA ALA A 619 31.35 10.36 -7.56
C ALA A 619 31.40 9.78 -6.12
N SER A 620 32.43 9.00 -5.79
CA SER A 620 32.65 8.28 -4.52
C SER A 620 33.93 8.74 -3.79
#